data_AF-A0A9C8L1I4-F1
#
_entry.id   AF-A0A9C8L1I4-F1
#
_cell.length_a   1.000
_cell.length_b   1.000
_cell.length_c   1.000
_cell.angle_alpha   90.00
_cell.angle_beta   90.00
_cell.angle_gamma   90.00
#
_symmetry.space_group_name_H-M   'P 1'
#
loop_
_entity.id
_entity.type
_entity.pdbx_description
1 polymer ?
#
loop_
_entity_poly.entity_id
_entity_poly.type
_entity_poly.pdbx_seq_one_letter_code
_entity_poly.pdbx_strand_id
1 'polypeptide(L)'
;MEQDASLIARLELAAGRLAEDESLTAWLQDDAAQLLLAWGESQVRRLVEATQDLDDEAAWAQLGPQLHALRQEIREAARACALTSDPVQAVRWTLYPQAASAEEAEDDLEA
;
A
#
# COMPACT_ATOMS: atom_id res chain seq x y z
N MET A 1 19.39 -4.29 -21.08
CA MET A 1 19.65 -4.56 -19.65
C MET A 1 19.67 -3.29 -18.80
N GLU A 2 19.85 -2.08 -19.37
CA GLU A 2 19.86 -0.82 -18.60
C GLU A 2 18.48 -0.39 -18.04
N GLN A 3 17.37 -0.69 -18.74
CA GLN A 3 16.02 -0.34 -18.25
C GLN A 3 15.62 -1.12 -16.99
N ASP A 4 16.00 -2.40 -16.89
CA ASP A 4 15.70 -3.25 -15.73
C ASP A 4 16.39 -2.75 -14.45
N ALA A 5 17.66 -2.33 -14.57
CA ALA A 5 18.44 -1.82 -13.44
C ALA A 5 17.92 -0.46 -12.93
N SER A 6 17.45 0.41 -13.82
CA SER A 6 16.79 1.68 -13.46
C SER A 6 15.47 1.43 -12.72
N LEU A 7 14.66 0.48 -13.19
CA LEU A 7 13.40 0.09 -12.57
C LEU A 7 13.58 -0.44 -11.14
N ILE A 8 14.55 -1.33 -10.95
CA ILE A 8 14.88 -1.90 -9.64
C ILE A 8 15.37 -0.80 -8.69
N ALA A 9 16.27 0.08 -9.14
CA ALA A 9 16.74 1.19 -8.33
C ALA A 9 15.62 2.16 -7.94
N ARG A 10 14.69 2.47 -8.86
CA ARG A 10 13.51 3.32 -8.56
C ARG A 10 12.58 2.65 -7.55
N LEU A 11 12.37 1.34 -7.67
CA LEU A 11 11.56 0.57 -6.73
C LEU A 11 12.17 0.60 -5.31
N GLU A 12 13.46 0.32 -5.17
CA GLU A 12 14.16 0.32 -3.88
C GLU A 12 14.10 1.69 -3.20
N LEU A 13 14.32 2.77 -3.97
CA LEU A 13 14.28 4.13 -3.45
C LEU A 13 12.86 4.58 -3.06
N ALA A 14 11.85 4.18 -3.83
CA ALA A 14 10.46 4.49 -3.53
C ALA A 14 9.95 3.71 -2.32
N ALA A 15 10.29 2.42 -2.21
CA ALA A 15 9.96 1.56 -1.07
C ALA A 15 10.69 2.03 0.20
N GLY A 16 11.99 2.36 0.11
CA GLY A 16 12.75 2.91 1.22
C GLY A 16 12.12 4.19 1.78
N ARG A 17 11.73 5.13 0.91
CA ARG A 17 11.03 6.35 1.34
C ARG A 17 9.63 6.14 1.91
N LEU A 18 9.03 4.97 1.68
CA LEU A 18 7.78 4.58 2.33
C LEU A 18 8.05 3.99 3.71
N ALA A 19 9.06 3.14 3.84
CA ALA A 19 9.46 2.49 5.08
C ALA A 19 10.13 3.44 6.09
N GLU A 20 10.84 4.47 5.64
CA GLU A 20 11.46 5.49 6.50
C GLU A 20 10.45 6.39 7.22
N ASP A 21 9.18 6.39 6.79
CA ASP A 21 8.12 7.14 7.46
C ASP A 21 7.42 6.22 8.47
N GLU A 22 8.14 5.92 9.56
CA GLU A 22 7.70 5.10 10.70
C GLU A 22 6.37 5.61 11.31
N SER A 23 6.02 6.87 11.02
CA SER A 23 4.76 7.49 11.45
C SER A 23 3.54 7.00 10.67
N LEU A 24 3.71 6.33 9.53
CA LEU A 24 2.59 5.91 8.66
C LEU A 24 1.68 4.88 9.33
N THR A 25 2.25 3.95 10.10
CA THR A 25 1.49 2.88 10.75
C THR A 25 1.56 2.94 12.28
N ALA A 26 2.07 4.02 12.85
CA ALA A 26 2.28 4.16 14.30
C ALA A 26 1.01 4.03 15.15
N TRP A 27 -0.18 4.09 14.55
CA TRP A 27 -1.47 3.91 15.23
C TRP A 27 -2.02 2.48 15.17
N LEU A 28 -1.37 1.59 14.42
CA LEU A 28 -1.81 0.20 14.23
C LEU A 28 -0.96 -0.77 15.06
N GLN A 29 -1.56 -1.90 15.44
CA GLN A 29 -0.83 -3.04 15.97
C GLN A 29 -0.02 -3.71 14.85
N ASP A 30 1.07 -4.40 15.20
CA ASP A 30 2.07 -4.94 14.27
C ASP A 30 1.46 -5.70 13.08
N ASP A 31 0.46 -6.56 13.29
CA ASP A 31 -0.17 -7.32 12.19
C ASP A 31 -0.94 -6.44 11.20
N ALA A 32 -1.72 -5.47 11.70
CA ALA A 32 -2.47 -4.55 10.85
C ALA A 32 -1.55 -3.57 10.13
N ALA A 33 -0.47 -3.14 10.79
CA ALA A 33 0.58 -2.31 10.21
C ALA A 33 1.28 -3.05 9.06
N GLN A 34 1.68 -4.31 9.26
CA GLN A 34 2.31 -5.14 8.23
C GLN A 34 1.41 -5.32 7.01
N LEU A 35 0.11 -5.57 7.22
CA LEU A 35 -0.84 -5.76 6.12
C LEU A 35 -0.99 -4.50 5.26
N LEU A 36 -1.04 -3.34 5.93
CA LEU A 36 -1.14 -2.04 5.26
C LEU A 36 0.15 -1.65 4.52
N LEU A 37 1.32 -1.93 5.11
CA LEU A 37 2.62 -1.70 4.46
C LEU A 37 2.80 -2.60 3.24
N ALA A 38 2.46 -3.89 3.34
CA ALA A 38 2.54 -4.82 2.21
C ALA A 38 1.67 -4.37 1.03
N TRP A 39 0.48 -3.82 1.30
CA TRP A 39 -0.33 -3.20 0.27
C TRP A 39 0.31 -1.95 -0.31
N GLY A 40 0.87 -1.07 0.54
CA GLY A 40 1.60 0.11 0.11
C GLY A 40 2.76 -0.23 -0.83
N GLU A 41 3.54 -1.25 -0.51
CA GLU A 41 4.62 -1.76 -1.38
C GLU A 41 4.09 -2.26 -2.73
N SER A 42 2.95 -2.96 -2.74
CA SER A 42 2.32 -3.39 -3.98
C SER A 42 1.87 -2.21 -4.84
N GLN A 43 1.37 -1.12 -4.23
CA GLN A 43 1.00 0.09 -4.98
C GLN A 43 2.25 0.81 -5.51
N VAL A 44 3.31 0.92 -4.71
CA VAL A 44 4.60 1.48 -5.16
C VAL A 44 5.13 0.73 -6.37
N ARG A 45 5.10 -0.62 -6.35
CA ARG A 45 5.50 -1.42 -7.51
C ARG A 45 4.69 -1.06 -8.75
N ARG A 46 3.35 -1.01 -8.65
CA ARG A 46 2.47 -0.65 -9.77
C ARG A 46 2.77 0.75 -10.32
N LEU A 47 3.00 1.71 -9.44
CA LEU A 47 3.34 3.09 -9.82
C LEU A 47 4.67 3.14 -10.57
N VAL A 48 5.69 2.42 -10.09
CA VAL A 48 7.00 2.35 -10.71
C VAL A 48 6.94 1.62 -12.06
N GLU A 49 6.23 0.50 -12.15
CA GLU A 49 5.99 -0.25 -13.40
C GLU A 49 5.25 0.60 -14.45
N ALA A 50 4.32 1.46 -14.02
CA ALA A 50 3.63 2.40 -14.92
C ALA A 50 4.57 3.46 -15.54
N THR A 51 5.77 3.63 -14.98
CA THR A 51 6.81 4.57 -15.48
C THR A 51 7.96 3.88 -16.21
N GLN A 52 7.84 2.58 -16.53
CA GLN A 52 8.92 1.80 -17.14
C GLN A 52 9.43 2.36 -18.48
N ASP A 53 8.54 2.99 -19.26
CA ASP A 53 8.85 3.57 -20.57
C ASP A 53 9.30 5.04 -20.49
N LEU A 54 9.38 5.60 -19.27
CA LEU A 54 9.79 6.98 -19.04
C LEU A 54 11.27 7.06 -18.63
N ASP A 55 11.94 8.11 -19.10
CA ASP A 55 13.24 8.50 -18.57
C ASP A 55 13.16 8.86 -17.08
N ASP A 56 14.31 8.90 -16.40
CA ASP A 56 14.35 9.09 -14.94
C ASP A 56 13.67 10.40 -14.51
N GLU A 57 13.85 11.50 -15.26
CA GLU A 57 13.28 12.80 -14.90
C GLU A 57 11.75 12.78 -15.02
N ALA A 58 11.23 12.29 -16.15
CA ALA A 58 9.80 12.16 -16.37
C ALA A 58 9.13 11.17 -15.41
N ALA A 59 9.81 10.04 -15.11
CA ALA A 59 9.33 9.06 -14.14
C ALA A 59 9.20 9.66 -12.74
N TRP A 60 10.21 10.40 -12.27
CA TRP A 60 10.15 11.03 -10.95
C TRP A 60 9.16 12.19 -10.86
N ALA A 61 8.97 12.95 -11.95
CA ALA A 61 7.94 13.98 -12.04
C ALA A 61 6.53 13.40 -11.87
N GLN A 62 6.30 12.16 -12.34
CA GLN A 62 5.03 11.46 -12.19
C GLN A 62 4.92 10.66 -10.88
N LEU A 63 6.00 10.06 -10.41
CA LEU A 63 6.04 9.27 -9.17
C LEU A 63 5.92 10.13 -7.92
N GLY A 64 6.59 11.28 -7.88
CA GLY A 64 6.61 12.18 -6.72
C GLY A 64 5.22 12.48 -6.13
N PRO A 65 4.27 13.05 -6.91
CA PRO A 65 2.94 13.37 -6.41
C PRO A 65 2.12 12.12 -6.07
N GLN A 66 2.27 11.01 -6.81
CA GLN A 66 1.53 9.77 -6.56
C GLN A 66 2.03 9.06 -5.28
N LEU A 67 3.33 9.04 -5.04
CA LEU A 67 3.91 8.54 -3.80
C LEU A 67 3.47 9.38 -2.60
N HIS A 68 3.35 10.70 -2.78
CA HIS A 68 2.81 11.57 -1.74
C HIS A 68 1.34 11.25 -1.43
N ALA A 69 0.51 11.10 -2.46
CA ALA A 69 -0.90 10.73 -2.30
C ALA A 69 -1.05 9.37 -1.62
N LEU A 70 -0.27 8.37 -2.05
CA LEU A 70 -0.27 7.02 -1.45
C LEU A 70 0.08 7.06 0.04
N ARG A 71 1.03 7.90 0.46
CA ARG A 71 1.35 8.07 1.89
C ARG A 71 0.17 8.66 2.68
N GLN A 72 -0.55 9.62 2.11
CA GLN A 72 -1.74 10.17 2.76
C GLN A 72 -2.84 9.10 2.88
N GLU A 73 -3.07 8.32 1.82
CA GLU A 73 -4.03 7.22 1.85
C GLU A 73 -3.69 6.18 2.92
N ILE A 74 -2.42 5.75 3.01
CA ILE A 74 -1.95 4.83 4.04
C ILE A 74 -2.20 5.42 5.43
N ARG A 75 -1.89 6.70 5.64
CA ARG A 75 -2.07 7.37 6.93
C ARG A 75 -3.55 7.46 7.33
N GLU A 76 -4.42 7.79 6.38
CA GLU A 76 -5.86 7.86 6.59
C GLU A 76 -6.45 6.48 6.88
N ALA A 77 -6.06 5.46 6.12
CA ALA A 77 -6.46 4.07 6.34
C ALA A 77 -5.99 3.58 7.72
N ALA A 78 -4.73 3.83 8.08
CA ALA A 78 -4.18 3.47 9.39
C ALA A 78 -4.97 4.11 10.53
N ARG A 79 -5.27 5.41 10.40
CA ARG A 79 -6.06 6.14 11.41
C ARG A 79 -7.50 5.63 11.51
N ALA A 80 -8.15 5.33 10.38
CA ALA A 80 -9.50 4.80 10.36
C ALA A 80 -9.57 3.41 11.00
N CYS A 81 -8.63 2.53 10.66
CA CYS A 81 -8.58 1.16 11.17
C CYS A 81 -8.20 1.09 12.64
N ALA A 82 -7.31 1.97 13.12
CA ALA A 82 -6.90 2.05 14.52
C ALA A 82 -8.05 2.36 15.49
N LEU A 83 -9.15 2.96 15.01
CA LEU A 83 -10.33 3.29 15.82
C LEU A 83 -11.34 2.14 15.89
N THR A 84 -11.09 1.03 15.19
CA THR A 84 -11.99 -0.12 15.15
C THR A 84 -11.63 -1.16 16.22
N SER A 85 -12.60 -2.02 16.54
CA SER A 85 -12.37 -3.14 17.47
C SER A 85 -11.49 -4.24 16.87
N ASP A 86 -11.39 -4.32 15.55
CA ASP A 86 -10.52 -5.25 14.82
C ASP A 86 -9.77 -4.50 13.68
N PRO A 87 -8.61 -3.90 13.98
CA PRO A 87 -7.84 -3.13 13.01
C PRO A 87 -7.31 -3.97 11.85
N VAL A 88 -7.05 -5.28 12.05
CA VAL A 88 -6.58 -6.16 10.98
C VAL A 88 -7.69 -6.36 9.95
N GLN A 89 -8.90 -6.66 10.43
CA GLN A 89 -10.03 -6.88 9.54
C GLN A 89 -10.49 -5.59 8.87
N ALA A 90 -10.43 -4.45 9.58
CA ALA A 90 -10.70 -3.13 9.01
C ALA A 90 -9.72 -2.78 7.86
N VAL A 91 -8.41 -3.06 8.04
CA VAL A 91 -7.43 -2.90 6.97
C VAL A 91 -7.78 -3.84 5.81
N ARG A 92 -8.06 -5.11 6.07
CA ARG A 92 -8.42 -6.09 5.03
C ARG A 92 -9.61 -5.64 4.19
N TRP A 93 -10.69 -5.13 4.80
CA TRP A 93 -11.85 -4.60 4.08
C TRP A 93 -11.56 -3.34 3.28
N THR A 94 -10.71 -2.46 3.81
CA THR A 94 -10.30 -1.23 3.11
C THR A 94 -9.48 -1.57 1.85
N LEU A 95 -8.60 -2.57 1.95
CA LEU A 95 -7.70 -2.95 0.88
C LEU A 95 -8.33 -3.90 -0.16
N TYR A 96 -9.24 -4.77 0.30
CA TYR A 96 -9.89 -5.80 -0.50
C TYR A 96 -11.41 -5.79 -0.27
N PRO A 97 -12.13 -4.73 -0.69
CA PRO A 97 -13.57 -4.60 -0.44
C PRO A 97 -14.38 -5.75 -1.07
N GLN A 98 -13.85 -6.36 -2.13
CA GLN A 98 -14.44 -7.51 -2.82
C GLN A 98 -14.20 -8.87 -2.14
N ALA A 99 -13.27 -8.97 -1.18
CA ALA A 99 -13.11 -10.17 -0.36
C ALA A 99 -14.05 -10.18 0.85
N ALA A 100 -14.50 -9.00 1.30
CA ALA A 100 -15.47 -8.86 2.40
C ALA A 100 -16.78 -9.62 2.11
N SER A 101 -17.25 -9.57 0.87
CA SER A 101 -18.50 -10.23 0.45
C SER A 101 -18.40 -11.75 0.33
N ALA A 102 -17.21 -12.34 0.38
CA ALA A 102 -17.03 -13.79 0.31
C ALA A 102 -17.12 -14.45 1.70
N GLU A 103 -16.65 -13.76 2.74
CA GLU A 103 -16.58 -14.29 4.11
C GLU A 103 -17.97 -14.33 4.78
N GLU A 104 -18.91 -13.46 4.37
CA GLU A 104 -20.32 -13.49 4.82
C GLU A 104 -21.14 -14.62 4.16
N ALA A 105 -20.64 -15.23 3.08
CA ALA A 105 -21.36 -16.30 2.36
C ALA A 105 -21.10 -17.70 2.95
N GLU A 106 -20.10 -17.87 3.81
CA GLU A 106 -19.79 -19.16 4.46
C GLU A 106 -20.62 -19.39 5.74
N ASP A 107 -21.18 -18.33 6.36
CA ASP A 107 -22.00 -18.44 7.57
C ASP A 107 -23.47 -18.84 7.28
N ASP A 108 -23.93 -18.74 6.01
CA ASP A 108 -25.30 -19.09 5.59
C ASP A 108 -25.47 -20.59 5.26
N LEU A 109 -24.42 -21.41 5.45
CA LEU A 109 -24.41 -22.85 5.11
C LEU A 109 -24.59 -23.81 6.30
N GLU A 110 -24.78 -23.31 7.52
CA GLU A 110 -25.24 -24.10 8.67
C GLU A 110 -26.66 -23.69 9.08
N ALA A 111 -27.66 -24.19 8.35
CA ALA A 111 -29.08 -24.17 8.73
C ALA A 111 -29.67 -25.60 8.75
#